data_AF-A0A7S2XTI6-F1
#
_entry.id   AF-A0A7S2XTI6-F1
#
_cell.length_a   1.000
_cell.length_b   1.000
_cell.length_c   1.000
_cell.angle_alpha   90.00
_cell.angle_beta   90.00
_cell.angle_gamma   90.00
#
_symmetry.space_group_name_H-M   'P 1'
#
loop_
_entity.id
_entity.type
_entity.pdbx_description
1 polymer ?
#
loop_
_entity_poly.entity_id
_entity_poly.type
_entity_poly.pdbx_seq_one_letter_code
_entity_poly.pdbx_strand_id
1 'polypeptide(L)'
;MADAKAQEETEKQIEMFKVKKLIKNLQAARGNGTSMISLIIPPGDQISRVNKMLSDEYGTASNIKSRVNRLSVLGAITSTQQRLKLYSKCPKNGLVMYCGTVMTDDGKERRVNIDFEPFKPINTSLYLCDNKFHTEDLNELLMDDEAFGFI
;
A
#
# COMPACT_ATOMS: atom_id res chain seq x y z
N MET A 1 30.32 -3.33 21.63
CA MET A 1 29.63 -2.27 20.86
C MET A 1 29.62 -2.52 19.34
N ALA A 2 30.45 -3.44 18.80
CA ALA A 2 30.39 -3.82 17.38
C ALA A 2 29.20 -4.74 17.04
N ASP A 3 28.81 -5.63 17.96
CA ASP A 3 27.72 -6.59 17.73
C ASP A 3 26.34 -5.93 17.56
N ALA A 4 26.07 -4.83 18.27
CA ALA A 4 24.80 -4.12 18.17
C ALA A 4 24.59 -3.46 16.79
N LYS A 5 25.67 -2.97 16.14
CA LYS A 5 25.59 -2.40 14.79
C LYS A 5 25.35 -3.47 13.72
N ALA A 6 26.04 -4.61 13.84
CA ALA A 6 25.85 -5.73 12.91
C ALA A 6 24.43 -6.31 12.99
N GLN A 7 23.83 -6.32 14.19
CA GLN A 7 22.46 -6.78 14.39
C GLN A 7 21.43 -5.81 13.78
N GLU A 8 21.63 -4.50 13.93
CA GLU A 8 20.77 -3.47 13.34
C GLU A 8 20.87 -3.45 11.79
N GLU A 9 22.07 -3.64 11.23
CA GLU A 9 22.25 -3.78 9.79
C GLU A 9 21.58 -5.04 9.24
N THR A 10 21.64 -6.15 9.99
CA THR A 10 20.97 -7.40 9.61
C THR A 10 19.45 -7.25 9.66
N GLU A 11 18.90 -6.59 10.68
CA GLU A 11 17.46 -6.30 10.77
C GLU A 11 16.97 -5.42 9.62
N LYS A 12 17.72 -4.36 9.27
CA LYS A 12 17.41 -3.51 8.12
C LYS A 12 17.44 -4.29 6.80
N GLN A 13 18.43 -5.17 6.60
CA GLN A 13 18.48 -6.02 5.40
C GLN A 13 17.30 -6.99 5.32
N ILE A 14 16.85 -7.53 6.46
CA ILE A 14 15.66 -8.40 6.51
C ILE A 14 14.39 -7.61 6.18
N GLU A 15 14.22 -6.40 6.70
CA GLU A 15 13.10 -5.52 6.36
C GLU A 15 13.10 -5.15 4.88
N MET A 16 14.26 -4.76 4.34
CA MET A 16 14.42 -4.44 2.91
C MET A 16 14.07 -5.65 2.03
N PHE A 17 14.50 -6.85 2.43
CA PHE A 17 14.15 -8.08 1.72
C PHE A 17 12.65 -8.39 1.77
N LYS A 18 12.00 -8.18 2.92
CA LYS A 18 10.54 -8.33 3.06
C LYS A 18 9.80 -7.36 2.14
N VAL A 19 10.21 -6.08 2.10
CA VAL A 19 9.61 -5.07 1.22
C VAL A 19 9.84 -5.41 -0.26
N LYS A 20 11.08 -5.78 -0.67
CA LYS A 20 11.37 -6.23 -2.04
C LYS A 20 10.49 -7.43 -2.44
N LYS A 21 10.29 -8.39 -1.54
CA LYS A 21 9.40 -9.54 -1.78
C LYS A 21 7.93 -9.14 -1.86
N LEU A 22 7.48 -8.20 -1.02
CA LEU A 22 6.12 -7.65 -1.08
C LEU A 22 5.84 -6.95 -2.40
N ILE A 23 6.76 -6.10 -2.87
CA ILE A 23 6.64 -5.43 -4.16
C ILE A 23 6.54 -6.44 -5.30
N LYS A 24 7.40 -7.46 -5.31
CA LYS A 24 7.35 -8.52 -6.33
C LYS A 24 6.00 -9.25 -6.32
N ASN A 25 5.46 -9.54 -5.15
CA ASN A 25 4.13 -10.17 -5.01
C ASN A 25 3.00 -9.23 -5.46
N LEU A 26 3.06 -7.95 -5.10
CA LEU A 26 2.07 -6.93 -5.49
C LEU A 26 2.07 -6.66 -7.00
N GLN A 27 3.23 -6.71 -7.66
CA GLN A 27 3.35 -6.57 -9.11
C GLN A 27 2.87 -7.82 -9.87
N ALA A 28 3.10 -9.00 -9.31
CA ALA A 28 2.58 -10.26 -9.85
C ALA A 28 1.06 -10.39 -9.67
N ALA A 29 0.52 -9.80 -8.61
CA ALA A 29 -0.91 -9.73 -8.33
C ALA A 29 -1.64 -8.86 -9.36
N ARG A 30 -2.28 -9.50 -10.35
CA ARG A 30 -3.20 -8.83 -11.28
C ARG A 30 -4.65 -9.12 -10.91
N GLY A 31 -5.45 -8.07 -10.82
CA GLY A 31 -6.90 -8.16 -10.60
C GLY A 31 -7.65 -8.36 -11.91
N ASN A 32 -8.84 -8.96 -11.84
CA ASN A 32 -9.74 -9.14 -12.98
C ASN A 32 -10.71 -7.93 -13.14
N GLY A 33 -10.19 -6.71 -12.98
CA GLY A 33 -10.94 -5.44 -13.00
C GLY A 33 -10.19 -4.26 -12.37
N THR A 34 -10.82 -3.08 -12.25
CA THR A 34 -10.25 -1.88 -11.59
C THR A 34 -10.67 -1.85 -10.12
N SER A 35 -9.87 -2.43 -9.23
CA SER A 35 -10.21 -2.50 -7.79
C SER A 35 -8.98 -2.58 -6.89
N MET A 36 -7.83 -2.17 -7.42
CA MET A 36 -6.56 -2.20 -6.71
C MET A 36 -6.31 -0.79 -6.18
N ILE A 37 -6.59 -0.61 -4.89
CA ILE A 37 -6.35 0.63 -4.17
C ILE A 37 -4.92 0.60 -3.65
N SER A 38 -4.16 1.61 -4.05
CA SER A 38 -2.85 1.95 -3.51
C SER A 38 -3.02 3.24 -2.72
N LEU A 39 -2.79 3.17 -1.41
CA LEU A 39 -2.91 4.30 -0.50
C LEU A 39 -1.60 4.47 0.29
N ILE A 40 -1.01 5.64 0.17
CA ILE A 40 0.20 6.04 0.89
C ILE A 40 -0.13 7.29 1.69
N ILE A 41 0.12 7.21 2.98
CA ILE A 41 -0.15 8.27 3.94
C ILE A 41 1.19 8.72 4.53
N PRO A 42 1.60 9.97 4.31
CA PRO A 42 2.85 10.48 4.86
C PRO A 42 2.77 10.64 6.39
N PRO A 43 3.92 10.65 7.08
CA PRO A 43 3.92 10.87 8.52
C PRO A 43 3.42 12.26 8.86
N GLY A 44 2.62 12.36 9.93
CA GLY A 44 2.01 13.62 10.37
C GLY A 44 0.68 13.96 9.71
N ASP A 45 0.25 13.25 8.66
CA ASP A 45 -1.11 13.42 8.14
C ASP A 45 -2.14 12.81 9.09
N GLN A 46 -3.38 13.30 9.03
CA GLN A 46 -4.44 12.83 9.91
C GLN A 46 -5.25 11.70 9.26
N ILE A 47 -5.39 10.59 9.98
CA ILE A 47 -6.24 9.46 9.56
C ILE A 47 -7.68 9.91 9.23
N SER A 48 -8.20 10.89 9.97
CA SER A 48 -9.53 11.47 9.73
C SER A 48 -9.67 12.10 8.34
N ARG A 49 -8.63 12.79 7.86
CA ARG A 49 -8.60 13.40 6.52
C ARG A 49 -8.67 12.33 5.44
N VAL A 50 -7.87 11.27 5.58
CA VAL A 50 -7.86 10.14 4.65
C VAL A 50 -9.20 9.40 4.66
N ASN A 51 -9.80 9.21 5.84
CA ASN A 51 -11.11 8.58 5.96
C ASN A 51 -12.23 9.42 5.30
N LYS A 52 -12.14 10.76 5.38
CA LYS A 52 -13.04 11.66 4.67
C LYS A 52 -12.88 11.52 3.15
N MET A 53 -11.64 11.57 2.66
CA MET A 53 -11.34 11.36 1.23
C MET A 53 -11.92 10.02 0.72
N LEU A 54 -11.69 8.92 1.45
CA LEU A 54 -12.26 7.61 1.10
C LEU A 54 -13.79 7.60 1.10
N SER A 55 -14.44 8.40 1.96
CA SER A 55 -15.90 8.51 2.01
C SER A 55 -16.45 9.29 0.80
N ASP A 56 -15.76 10.34 0.38
CA ASP A 56 -16.10 11.11 -0.81
C ASP A 56 -15.91 10.26 -2.09
N GLU A 57 -14.83 9.48 -2.14
CA GLU A 57 -14.56 8.50 -3.21
C GLU A 57 -15.60 7.38 -3.23
N TYR A 58 -16.06 6.90 -2.07
CA TYR A 58 -17.15 5.94 -1.99
C TYR A 58 -18.44 6.49 -2.62
N GLY A 59 -18.78 7.74 -2.32
CA GLY A 59 -19.92 8.43 -2.91
C GLY A 59 -19.79 8.55 -4.43
N THR A 60 -18.61 8.92 -4.92
CA THR A 60 -18.33 9.03 -6.36
C THR A 60 -18.39 7.68 -7.07
N ALA A 61 -17.79 6.64 -6.47
CA ALA A 61 -17.79 5.27 -6.97
C ALA A 61 -19.22 4.68 -7.06
N SER A 62 -20.16 5.14 -6.23
CA SER A 62 -21.55 4.70 -6.29
C SER A 62 -22.25 5.07 -7.62
N ASN A 63 -21.76 6.10 -8.31
CA ASN A 63 -22.28 6.55 -9.61
C ASN A 63 -21.72 5.76 -10.81
N ILE A 64 -20.77 4.83 -10.59
CA ILE A 64 -20.23 3.98 -11.66
C ILE A 64 -21.37 3.18 -12.31
N LYS A 65 -21.47 3.27 -13.64
CA LYS A 65 -22.54 2.63 -14.44
C LYS A 65 -22.43 1.10 -14.45
N SER A 66 -21.21 0.56 -14.54
CA SER A 66 -20.98 -0.89 -14.52
C SER A 66 -21.23 -1.43 -13.12
N ARG A 67 -22.26 -2.29 -12.97
CA ARG A 67 -22.60 -2.91 -11.68
C ARG A 67 -21.43 -3.69 -11.08
N VAL A 68 -20.73 -4.47 -11.90
CA VAL A 68 -19.60 -5.29 -11.46
C VAL A 68 -18.48 -4.39 -10.96
N ASN A 69 -18.10 -3.39 -11.76
CA ASN A 69 -17.00 -2.50 -11.39
C ASN A 69 -17.33 -1.65 -10.15
N ARG A 70 -18.59 -1.19 -10.06
CA ARG A 70 -19.08 -0.47 -8.88
C ARG A 70 -18.96 -1.31 -7.62
N LEU A 71 -19.43 -2.56 -7.63
CA LEU A 71 -19.35 -3.44 -6.45
C LEU A 71 -17.90 -3.70 -6.04
N SER A 72 -17.01 -3.89 -7.00
CA SER A 72 -15.60 -4.16 -6.71
C SER A 72 -14.88 -2.93 -6.13
N VAL A 73 -15.09 -1.73 -6.69
CA VAL A 73 -14.52 -0.48 -6.16
C VAL A 73 -15.08 -0.16 -4.77
N LEU A 74 -16.40 -0.24 -4.58
CA LEU A 74 -17.02 0.00 -3.27
C LEU A 74 -16.52 -0.99 -2.22
N GLY A 75 -16.35 -2.26 -2.59
CA GLY A 75 -15.80 -3.30 -1.73
C GLY A 75 -14.34 -3.02 -1.32
N ALA A 76 -13.52 -2.54 -2.25
CA ALA A 76 -12.13 -2.18 -1.98
C ALA A 76 -12.03 -0.96 -1.05
N ILE A 77 -12.83 0.08 -1.29
CA ILE A 77 -12.86 1.28 -0.43
C ILE A 77 -13.33 0.92 0.98
N THR A 78 -14.41 0.15 1.10
CA THR A 78 -14.93 -0.32 2.40
C THR A 78 -13.87 -1.11 3.17
N SER A 79 -13.15 -2.00 2.47
CA SER A 79 -12.08 -2.80 3.08
C SER A 79 -10.91 -1.94 3.54
N THR A 80 -10.56 -0.91 2.76
CA THR A 80 -9.51 0.06 3.11
C THR A 80 -9.91 0.86 4.35
N GLN A 81 -11.14 1.36 4.41
CA GLN A 81 -11.67 2.09 5.57
C GLN A 81 -11.69 1.23 6.84
N GLN A 82 -12.11 -0.04 6.74
CA GLN A 82 -12.10 -0.96 7.88
C GLN A 82 -10.68 -1.16 8.41
N ARG A 83 -9.69 -1.30 7.53
CA ARG A 83 -8.31 -1.44 7.92
C ARG A 83 -7.74 -0.15 8.52
N LEU A 84 -8.09 0.99 7.93
CA LEU A 84 -7.64 2.31 8.38
C LEU A 84 -8.13 2.61 9.82
N LYS A 85 -9.31 2.11 10.21
CA LYS A 85 -9.84 2.24 11.59
C LYS A 85 -8.99 1.55 12.66
N LEU A 86 -8.15 0.57 12.30
CA LEU A 86 -7.23 -0.07 13.24
C LEU A 86 -6.11 0.88 13.67
N TYR A 87 -5.83 1.92 12.87
CA TYR A 87 -4.81 2.92 13.14
C TYR A 87 -5.45 4.19 13.71
N SER A 88 -5.22 4.45 14.99
CA SER A 88 -5.68 5.69 15.64
C SER A 88 -4.85 6.92 15.21
N LYS A 89 -3.58 6.71 14.87
CA LYS A 89 -2.64 7.74 14.42
C LYS A 89 -1.75 7.19 13.30
N CYS A 90 -1.27 8.07 12.43
CA CYS A 90 -0.26 7.71 11.45
C CYS A 90 1.06 7.33 12.15
N PRO A 91 1.70 6.21 11.75
CA PRO A 91 3.02 5.84 12.22
C PRO A 91 4.09 6.89 11.87
N LYS A 92 5.28 6.76 12.47
CA LYS A 92 6.34 7.77 12.36
C LYS A 92 6.96 7.82 10.97
N ASN A 93 6.96 6.71 10.25
CA ASN A 93 7.46 6.63 8.88
C ASN A 93 6.34 6.75 7.83
N GLY A 94 5.10 6.95 8.26
CA GLY A 94 3.91 6.92 7.40
C GLY A 94 3.25 5.55 7.37
N LEU A 95 2.21 5.41 6.56
CA LEU A 95 1.43 4.18 6.43
C LEU A 95 1.21 3.88 4.95
N VAL A 96 1.54 2.66 4.54
CA VAL A 96 1.27 2.15 3.20
C VAL A 96 0.21 1.08 3.28
N MET A 97 -0.82 1.20 2.46
CA MET A 97 -1.96 0.29 2.40
C MET A 97 -2.26 -0.10 0.95
N TYR A 98 -2.28 -1.40 0.71
CA TYR A 98 -2.73 -2.00 -0.54
C TYR A 98 -3.98 -2.82 -0.27
N CYS A 99 -5.06 -2.49 -0.95
CA CYS A 99 -6.32 -3.21 -0.82
C CYS A 99 -6.88 -3.51 -2.21
N GLY A 100 -7.22 -4.76 -2.47
CA GLY A 100 -7.85 -5.14 -3.73
C GLY A 100 -8.25 -6.60 -3.76
N THR A 101 -8.86 -7.02 -4.86
CA THR A 101 -9.23 -8.42 -5.09
C THR A 101 -8.41 -8.95 -6.25
N VAL A 102 -7.70 -10.05 -6.01
CA VAL A 102 -6.88 -10.73 -7.00
C VAL A 102 -7.48 -12.10 -7.29
N MET A 103 -7.31 -12.58 -8.50
CA MET A 103 -7.68 -13.95 -8.85
C MET A 103 -6.48 -14.86 -8.56
N THR A 104 -6.69 -15.93 -7.80
CA THR A 104 -5.67 -16.97 -7.63
C THR A 104 -5.69 -17.93 -8.82
N ASP A 105 -4.62 -18.70 -9.02
CA ASP A 105 -4.52 -19.69 -10.10
C ASP A 105 -5.67 -20.73 -10.08
N ASP A 106 -6.25 -20.97 -8.89
CA ASP A 106 -7.45 -21.80 -8.70
C ASP A 106 -8.77 -21.17 -9.20
N GLY A 107 -8.71 -19.99 -9.82
CA GLY A 107 -9.89 -19.25 -10.31
C GLY A 107 -10.76 -18.64 -9.22
N LYS A 108 -10.28 -18.61 -7.96
CA LYS A 108 -10.99 -18.02 -6.82
C LYS A 108 -10.58 -16.57 -6.61
N GLU A 109 -11.55 -15.75 -6.21
CA GLU A 109 -11.29 -14.38 -5.78
C GLU A 109 -10.70 -14.36 -4.36
N ARG A 110 -9.52 -13.75 -4.22
CA ARG A 110 -8.89 -13.52 -2.93
C ARG A 110 -8.77 -12.02 -2.68
N ARG A 111 -9.23 -11.58 -1.52
CA ARG A 111 -8.98 -10.22 -1.05
C ARG A 111 -7.55 -10.12 -0.56
N VAL A 112 -6.81 -9.19 -1.15
CA VAL A 112 -5.46 -8.79 -0.74
C VAL A 112 -5.61 -7.51 0.05
N ASN A 113 -5.28 -7.61 1.32
CA ASN A 113 -5.21 -6.46 2.19
C ASN A 113 -3.81 -6.53 2.81
N ILE A 114 -2.96 -5.58 2.45
CA ILE A 114 -1.62 -5.42 3.00
C ILE A 114 -1.51 -4.00 3.55
N ASP A 115 -0.99 -3.88 4.75
CA ASP A 115 -0.78 -2.64 5.49
C ASP A 115 0.52 -2.79 6.25
N PHE A 116 1.42 -1.82 6.11
CA PHE A 116 2.69 -1.83 6.81
C PHE A 116 3.25 -0.42 6.96
N GLU A 117 4.12 -0.26 7.96
CA GLU A 117 4.95 0.93 8.11
C GLU A 117 6.23 0.73 7.30
N PRO A 118 6.60 1.66 6.40
CA PRO A 118 7.84 1.58 5.64
C PRO A 118 9.05 1.81 6.56
N PHE A 119 10.21 1.25 6.17
CA PHE A 119 11.47 1.38 6.92
C PHE A 119 12.04 2.82 6.88
N LYS A 120 11.62 3.62 5.90
CA LYS A 120 11.96 5.04 5.73
C LYS A 120 10.68 5.88 5.67
N PRO A 121 10.72 7.13 6.16
CA PRO A 121 9.59 8.04 6.08
C PRO A 121 9.26 8.38 4.62
N ILE A 122 7.98 8.27 4.26
CA ILE A 122 7.48 8.63 2.92
C ILE A 122 6.81 9.99 2.99
N ASN A 123 7.31 10.97 2.23
CA ASN A 123 6.71 12.31 2.19
C ASN A 123 5.59 12.44 1.15
N THR A 124 5.47 11.47 0.25
CA THR A 124 4.43 11.44 -0.79
C THR A 124 3.11 10.95 -0.22
N SER A 125 2.02 11.64 -0.56
CA SER A 125 0.67 11.11 -0.37
C SER A 125 0.14 10.64 -1.72
N LEU A 126 -0.33 9.39 -1.77
CA LEU A 126 -0.85 8.78 -2.99
C LEU A 126 -2.15 8.06 -2.68
N TYR A 127 -3.17 8.31 -3.50
CA TYR A 127 -4.38 7.51 -3.56
C TYR A 127 -4.68 7.22 -5.02
N LEU A 128 -4.62 5.94 -5.41
CA LEU A 128 -4.92 5.49 -6.76
C LEU A 128 -5.76 4.22 -6.71
N CYS A 129 -6.80 4.16 -7.53
CA CYS A 129 -7.60 2.97 -7.77
C CYS A 129 -7.45 2.58 -9.25
N ASP A 130 -6.70 1.50 -9.52
CA ASP A 130 -6.47 1.01 -10.88
C ASP A 130 -6.63 -0.52 -10.93
N ASN A 131 -6.26 -1.15 -12.05
CA ASN A 131 -6.20 -2.59 -12.24
C ASN A 131 -4.92 -3.25 -11.69
N LYS A 132 -3.95 -2.44 -11.25
CA LYS A 132 -2.65 -2.85 -10.70
C LYS A 132 -2.33 -2.09 -9.42
N PHE A 133 -1.50 -2.67 -8.56
CA PHE A 133 -0.94 -1.93 -7.44
C PHE A 133 0.19 -1.02 -7.90
N HIS A 134 0.19 0.21 -7.42
CA HIS A 134 1.25 1.19 -7.65
C HIS A 134 2.27 1.09 -6.52
N THR A 135 3.43 0.55 -6.83
CA THR A 135 4.56 0.39 -5.89
C THR A 135 5.76 1.24 -6.30
N GLU A 136 5.53 2.29 -7.09
CA GLU A 136 6.59 3.15 -7.64
C GLU A 136 7.31 3.89 -6.52
N ASP A 137 6.58 4.53 -5.60
CA ASP A 137 7.15 5.21 -4.43
C ASP A 137 7.96 4.25 -3.53
N LEU A 138 7.50 3.01 -3.39
CA LEU A 138 8.22 1.99 -2.62
C LEU A 138 9.51 1.53 -3.29
N ASN A 139 9.53 1.47 -4.63
CA ASN A 139 10.74 1.14 -5.37
C ASN A 139 11.77 2.26 -5.28
N GLU A 140 11.33 3.52 -5.34
CA GLU A 140 12.23 4.68 -5.20
C GLU A 140 12.93 4.69 -3.84
N LEU A 141 12.19 4.41 -2.75
CA LEU A 141 12.75 4.29 -1.40
C LEU A 141 13.82 3.19 -1.26
N LEU A 142 13.71 2.13 -2.05
CA LEU A 142 14.69 1.04 -2.10
C LEU A 142 15.91 1.39 -2.97
N MET A 143 15.72 2.18 -4.03
CA MET A 143 16.78 2.59 -4.95
C MET A 143 17.71 3.64 -4.34
N ASP A 144 17.21 4.53 -3.49
CA ASP A 144 18.00 5.56 -2.80
C ASP A 144 19.12 4.97 -1.90
N ASP A 145 18.98 3.71 -1.46
CA ASP A 145 20.03 3.01 -0.69
C ASP A 145 21.14 2.41 -1.58
N GLU A 146 20.87 2.19 -2.87
CA GLU A 146 21.82 1.59 -3.83
C GLU A 146 22.65 2.65 -4.59
N ALA A 147 22.48 3.95 -4.30
CA ALA A 147 23.27 5.03 -4.88
C ALA A 147 24.72 5.03 -4.35
N PHE A 148 25.54 4.09 -4.84
CA PHE A 148 26.99 4.18 -4.78
C PHE A 148 27.43 5.39 -5.63
N GLY A 149 27.75 6.50 -4.97
CA GLY A 149 28.47 7.61 -5.58
C GLY A 149 29.88 7.16 -5.95
N PHE A 150 30.15 6.98 -7.24
CA PHE A 150 31.51 6.96 -7.74
C PHE A 150 32.01 8.41 -7.86
N ILE A 151 33.11 8.74 -7.19
CA ILE A 151 33.96 9.91 -7.49
C ILE A 151 34.90 9.55 -8.63
#